data_AF-A0A401FQZ2-F1
#
_entry.id   AF-A0A401FQZ2-F1
#
_cell.length_a   1.000
_cell.length_b   1.000
_cell.length_c   1.000
_cell.angle_alpha   90.00
_cell.angle_beta   90.00
_cell.angle_gamma   90.00
#
_symmetry.space_group_name_H-M   'P 1'
#
loop_
_entity.id
_entity.type
_entity.pdbx_description
1 polymer ?
#
loop_
_entity_poly.entity_id
_entity_poly.type
_entity_poly.pdbx_seq_one_letter_code
_entity_poly.pdbx_strand_id
1 'polypeptide(L)'
;MKIQSVRCVYFSPTGTTKTIAESITQGISPEFVEMIDITKRLQRNSQPLLDKDDIVILATPVYYGRVPEEIIPYLTSLKAARTPVVLVAVYGNRAYEDALKELHDIAVDAKFIPVAGGAFVAEHSYSSKTYPIAPNRPDESDIQKAREFGAAIRKKLQNAESSEHLTALTIPGQSPYIEPVNLNINPAKKYSKQIK
;
A
#
# COMPACT_ATOMS: atom_id res chain seq x y z
N MET A 1 20.69 -5.79 6.26
CA MET A 1 20.73 -4.78 5.20
C MET A 1 20.56 -3.42 5.86
N LYS A 2 21.34 -2.41 5.46
CA LYS A 2 21.17 -1.04 5.97
C LYS A 2 20.01 -0.38 5.22
N ILE A 3 18.99 0.05 5.95
CA ILE A 3 17.93 0.92 5.39
C ILE A 3 18.43 2.35 5.54
N GLN A 4 18.63 3.05 4.42
CA GLN A 4 18.97 4.48 4.45
C GLN A 4 17.75 5.34 4.17
N SER A 5 16.91 4.91 3.22
CA SER A 5 15.81 5.74 2.77
C SER A 5 14.50 4.96 2.66
N VAL A 6 13.39 5.68 2.82
CA VAL A 6 12.04 5.20 2.52
C VAL A 6 11.46 6.06 1.39
N ARG A 7 10.97 5.43 0.32
CA ARG A 7 10.09 6.07 -0.67
C ARG A 7 8.67 5.59 -0.42
N CYS A 8 7.81 6.48 0.03
CA CYS A 8 6.44 6.15 0.36
C CYS A 8 5.51 6.66 -0.74
N VAL A 9 5.05 5.75 -1.59
CA VAL A 9 4.09 6.02 -2.66
C VAL A 9 2.69 5.75 -2.14
N TYR A 10 1.84 6.77 -2.09
CA TYR A 10 0.51 6.63 -1.51
C TYR A 10 -0.59 7.34 -2.29
N PHE A 11 -1.76 6.73 -2.33
CA PHE A 11 -3.02 7.34 -2.74
C PHE A 11 -3.86 7.59 -1.49
N SER A 12 -4.32 8.81 -1.23
CA SER A 12 -5.01 9.14 0.02
C SER A 12 -6.05 10.27 -0.13
N PRO A 13 -7.16 10.05 -0.83
CA PRO A 13 -8.18 11.09 -1.06
C PRO A 13 -8.76 11.72 0.21
N THR A 14 -8.83 10.98 1.31
CA THR A 14 -9.37 11.44 2.61
C THR A 14 -8.29 11.61 3.69
N GLY A 15 -7.01 11.52 3.32
CA GLY A 15 -5.88 11.73 4.25
C GLY A 15 -5.52 10.53 5.15
N THR A 16 -6.43 9.59 5.42
CA THR A 16 -6.16 8.51 6.39
C THR A 16 -5.08 7.52 5.93
N THR A 17 -5.00 7.22 4.63
CA THR A 17 -3.93 6.38 4.08
C THR A 17 -2.56 7.03 4.24
N LYS A 18 -2.48 8.35 4.02
CA LYS A 18 -1.27 9.13 4.28
C LYS A 18 -0.86 9.04 5.75
N THR A 19 -1.79 9.20 6.70
CA THR A 19 -1.50 9.12 8.14
C THR A 19 -0.90 7.76 8.53
N ILE A 20 -1.46 6.65 8.01
CA ILE A 20 -0.91 5.31 8.25
C ILE A 20 0.48 5.17 7.64
N ALA A 21 0.66 5.59 6.38
CA ALA A 21 1.94 5.56 5.67
C ALA A 21 3.05 6.34 6.41
N GLU A 22 2.75 7.55 6.90
CA GLU A 22 3.67 8.36 7.69
C GLU A 22 4.02 7.67 9.02
N SER A 23 3.03 7.06 9.68
CA SER A 23 3.24 6.36 10.96
C SER A 23 4.13 5.12 10.80
N ILE A 24 3.95 4.35 9.72
CA ILE A 24 4.85 3.22 9.38
C ILE A 24 6.25 3.73 9.11
N THR A 25 6.37 4.81 8.32
CA THR A 25 7.67 5.42 7.99
C THR A 25 8.40 5.90 9.25
N GLN A 26 7.68 6.52 10.19
CA GLN A 26 8.22 6.90 11.51
C GLN A 26 8.74 5.68 12.29
N GLY A 27 8.00 4.59 12.28
CA GLY A 27 8.41 3.33 12.90
C GLY A 27 9.67 2.71 12.27
N ILE A 28 9.81 2.81 10.94
CA ILE A 28 11.02 2.37 10.22
C ILE A 28 12.22 3.24 10.58
N SER A 29 12.01 4.54 10.82
CA SER A 29 13.05 5.50 11.19
C SER A 29 14.25 5.49 10.22
N PRO A 30 14.04 5.79 8.93
CA PRO A 30 15.11 5.94 7.94
C PRO A 30 15.85 7.29 8.11
N GLU A 31 17.01 7.42 7.47
CA GLU A 31 17.74 8.69 7.40
C GLU A 31 17.05 9.68 6.44
N PHE A 32 16.51 9.16 5.33
CA PHE A 32 15.83 9.96 4.31
C PHE A 32 14.42 9.44 4.04
N VAL A 33 13.47 10.36 3.85
CA VAL A 33 12.09 10.03 3.51
C VAL A 33 11.66 10.85 2.31
N GLU A 34 11.05 10.18 1.33
CA GLU A 34 10.32 10.81 0.26
C GLU A 34 8.86 10.37 0.30
N MET A 35 7.93 11.32 0.41
CA MET A 35 6.49 11.08 0.43
C MET A 35 5.89 11.46 -0.93
N ILE A 36 5.49 10.46 -1.71
CA ILE A 36 5.01 10.61 -3.09
C ILE A 36 3.49 10.45 -3.11
N ASP A 37 2.80 11.60 -3.11
CA ASP A 37 1.34 11.68 -3.13
C ASP A 37 0.78 11.48 -4.54
N ILE A 38 0.44 10.24 -4.89
CA ILE A 38 -0.15 9.91 -6.17
C ILE A 38 -1.66 10.20 -6.22
N THR A 39 -2.24 10.78 -5.16
CA THR A 39 -3.55 11.44 -5.27
C THR A 39 -3.46 12.62 -6.24
N LYS A 40 -2.30 13.29 -6.28
CA LYS A 40 -2.01 14.36 -7.24
C LYS A 40 -1.62 13.74 -8.58
N ARG A 41 -2.47 13.92 -9.60
CA ARG A 41 -2.25 13.34 -10.95
C ARG A 41 -0.89 13.68 -11.55
N LEU A 42 -0.37 14.89 -11.31
CA LEU A 42 0.95 15.29 -11.82
C LEU A 42 2.09 14.41 -11.30
N GLN A 43 2.00 13.88 -10.08
CA GLN A 43 2.99 12.97 -9.52
C GLN A 43 3.00 11.60 -10.22
N ARG A 44 1.97 11.28 -11.01
CA ARG A 44 1.89 10.04 -11.78
C ARG A 44 2.68 10.08 -13.09
N ASN A 45 3.26 11.23 -13.43
CA ASN A 45 4.06 11.42 -14.64
C ASN A 45 5.56 11.12 -14.42
N SER A 46 5.97 10.83 -13.18
CA SER A 46 7.35 10.52 -12.81
C SER A 46 7.42 9.20 -12.04
N GLN A 47 8.60 8.60 -12.07
CA GLN A 47 8.92 7.38 -11.33
C GLN A 47 9.76 7.75 -10.10
N PRO A 48 9.58 7.07 -8.95
CA PRO A 48 10.51 7.22 -7.84
C PRO A 48 11.91 6.79 -8.27
N LEU A 49 12.92 7.55 -7.86
CA LEU A 49 14.32 7.12 -8.01
C LEU A 49 14.62 6.10 -6.91
N LEU A 50 14.96 4.88 -7.31
CA LEU A 50 15.24 3.78 -6.40
C LEU A 50 16.71 3.42 -6.44
N ASP A 51 17.28 3.27 -5.24
CA ASP A 51 18.67 2.93 -4.98
C ASP A 51 18.75 1.66 -4.12
N LYS A 52 19.96 1.11 -3.96
CA LYS A 52 20.17 -0.21 -3.36
C LYS A 52 19.77 -0.31 -1.88
N ASP A 53 19.78 0.79 -1.14
CA ASP A 53 19.50 0.86 0.31
C ASP A 53 18.09 1.40 0.62
N ASP A 54 17.24 1.44 -0.40
CA ASP A 54 15.88 1.96 -0.33
C ASP A 54 14.87 0.86 0.04
N ILE A 55 13.88 1.25 0.83
CA ILE A 55 12.63 0.49 0.97
C ILE A 55 11.48 1.32 0.39
N VAL A 56 10.57 0.65 -0.32
CA VAL A 56 9.35 1.28 -0.82
C VAL A 56 8.17 0.92 0.07
N ILE A 57 7.29 1.89 0.33
CA ILE A 57 5.96 1.63 0.89
C ILE A 57 4.95 1.95 -0.22
N LEU A 58 4.10 0.97 -0.55
CA LEU A 58 2.94 1.18 -1.42
C LEU A 58 1.69 1.20 -0.53
N ALA A 59 1.05 2.35 -0.39
CA ALA A 59 -0.12 2.52 0.47
C ALA A 59 -1.35 2.97 -0.31
N THR A 60 -2.43 2.21 -0.21
CA THR A 60 -3.67 2.49 -0.94
C THR A 60 -4.89 2.29 -0.04
N PRO A 61 -5.97 3.06 -0.21
CA PRO A 61 -7.24 2.74 0.38
C PRO A 61 -7.85 1.53 -0.33
N VAL A 62 -8.78 0.83 0.32
CA VAL A 62 -9.53 -0.26 -0.30
C VAL A 62 -10.86 0.24 -0.85
N TYR A 63 -11.05 0.11 -2.16
CA TYR A 63 -12.32 0.40 -2.83
C TYR A 63 -12.96 -0.90 -3.28
N TYR A 64 -14.11 -1.24 -2.70
CA TYR A 64 -14.87 -2.45 -3.05
C TYR A 64 -14.05 -3.75 -2.96
N GLY A 65 -13.13 -3.84 -1.99
CA GLY A 65 -12.27 -5.01 -1.82
C GLY A 65 -11.07 -5.08 -2.77
N ARG A 66 -10.79 -3.98 -3.49
CA ARG A 66 -9.75 -3.89 -4.53
C ARG A 66 -8.89 -2.64 -4.37
N VAL A 67 -7.75 -2.63 -5.04
CA VAL A 67 -6.95 -1.41 -5.27
C VAL A 67 -7.77 -0.44 -6.14
N PRO A 68 -7.76 0.88 -5.87
CA PRO A 68 -8.52 1.83 -6.68
C PRO A 68 -8.09 1.79 -8.14
N GLU A 69 -9.04 1.57 -9.05
CA GLU A 69 -8.78 1.37 -10.48
C GLU A 69 -8.00 2.54 -11.10
N GLU A 70 -8.27 3.78 -10.65
CA GLU A 70 -7.65 5.00 -11.17
C GLU A 70 -6.12 5.04 -10.99
N ILE A 71 -5.56 4.31 -10.02
CA ILE A 71 -4.11 4.27 -9.76
C ILE A 71 -3.41 3.03 -10.30
N ILE A 72 -4.15 2.01 -10.75
CA ILE A 72 -3.56 0.77 -11.31
C ILE A 72 -2.57 1.09 -12.44
N PRO A 73 -2.88 1.94 -13.44
CA PRO A 73 -1.93 2.24 -14.52
C PRO A 73 -0.60 2.78 -14.00
N TYR A 74 -0.63 3.65 -12.98
CA TYR A 74 0.58 4.17 -12.36
C TYR A 74 1.36 3.06 -11.63
N LEU A 75 0.70 2.29 -10.76
CA LEU A 75 1.37 1.23 -9.99
C LEU A 75 2.00 0.17 -10.91
N THR A 76 1.33 -0.21 -12.00
CA THR A 76 1.87 -1.18 -12.99
C THR A 76 3.01 -0.62 -13.84
N SER A 77 3.12 0.71 -13.94
CA SER A 77 4.22 1.37 -14.65
C SER A 77 5.52 1.39 -13.85
N LEU A 78 5.44 1.20 -12.52
CA LEU A 78 6.60 1.14 -11.65
C LEU A 78 7.58 0.06 -12.13
N LYS A 79 8.87 0.37 -12.03
CA LYS A 79 9.97 -0.55 -12.35
C LYS A 79 10.95 -0.55 -11.19
N ALA A 80 11.00 -1.66 -10.48
CA ALA A 80 12.00 -1.91 -9.45
C ALA A 80 13.08 -2.87 -9.96
N ALA A 81 14.19 -2.93 -9.24
CA ALA A 81 15.25 -3.91 -9.46
C ALA A 81 15.48 -4.67 -8.15
N ARG A 82 14.58 -5.62 -7.84
CA ARG A 82 14.61 -6.39 -6.58
C ARG A 82 14.56 -5.51 -5.33
N THR A 83 13.85 -4.39 -5.40
CA THR A 83 13.71 -3.44 -4.28
C THR A 83 12.73 -3.98 -3.24
N PRO A 84 13.06 -3.97 -1.94
CA PRO A 84 12.12 -4.35 -0.88
C PRO A 84 10.89 -3.42 -0.85
N VAL A 85 9.70 -4.00 -0.71
CA VAL A 85 8.45 -3.25 -0.63
C VAL A 85 7.56 -3.68 0.54
N VAL A 86 6.93 -2.71 1.18
CA VAL A 86 5.88 -2.88 2.19
C VAL A 86 4.55 -2.53 1.56
N LEU A 87 3.58 -3.43 1.68
CA LEU A 87 2.26 -3.30 1.08
C LEU A 87 1.25 -2.88 2.16
N VAL A 88 0.51 -1.81 1.92
CA VAL A 88 -0.41 -1.24 2.92
C VAL A 88 -1.79 -1.02 2.31
N ALA A 89 -2.78 -1.68 2.89
CA ALA A 89 -4.20 -1.53 2.54
C ALA A 89 -4.94 -0.84 3.68
N VAL A 90 -5.57 0.31 3.41
CA VAL A 90 -6.33 1.06 4.42
C VAL A 90 -7.82 0.97 4.11
N TYR A 91 -8.63 0.43 5.02
CA TYR A 91 -10.03 0.10 4.72
C TYR A 91 -11.00 0.71 5.73
N GLY A 92 -12.19 1.06 5.25
CA GLY A 92 -13.27 1.71 6.01
C GLY A 92 -13.99 0.82 7.01
N ASN A 93 -13.30 -0.17 7.62
CA ASN A 93 -13.87 -1.09 8.61
C ASN A 93 -15.01 -2.02 8.14
N ARG A 94 -15.16 -2.26 6.83
CA ARG A 94 -16.01 -3.33 6.28
C ARG A 94 -15.20 -4.61 6.09
N ALA A 95 -14.39 -4.61 5.04
CA ALA A 95 -13.45 -5.68 4.70
C ALA A 95 -12.43 -5.12 3.70
N TYR A 96 -11.19 -5.60 3.77
CA TYR A 96 -10.16 -5.30 2.78
C TYR A 96 -10.16 -6.30 1.61
N GLU A 97 -10.80 -7.47 1.77
CA GLU A 97 -10.93 -8.54 0.77
C GLU A 97 -9.57 -8.84 0.10
N ASP A 98 -9.52 -8.82 -1.24
CA ASP A 98 -8.34 -9.14 -2.03
C ASP A 98 -7.42 -7.94 -2.29
N ALA A 99 -7.72 -6.74 -1.78
CA ALA A 99 -6.97 -5.53 -2.13
C ALA A 99 -5.47 -5.65 -1.82
N LEU A 100 -5.12 -6.25 -0.68
CA LEU A 100 -3.72 -6.44 -0.30
C LEU A 100 -3.04 -7.51 -1.19
N LYS A 101 -3.78 -8.52 -1.65
CA LYS A 101 -3.32 -9.55 -2.59
C LYS A 101 -3.12 -8.97 -4.00
N GLU A 102 -4.05 -8.14 -4.46
CA GLU A 102 -3.92 -7.43 -5.73
C GLU A 102 -2.72 -6.48 -5.72
N LEU A 103 -2.55 -5.70 -4.65
CA LEU A 103 -1.39 -4.81 -4.49
C LEU A 103 -0.06 -5.60 -4.46
N HIS A 104 -0.08 -6.79 -3.84
CA HIS A 104 1.05 -7.71 -3.86
C HIS A 104 1.42 -8.14 -5.29
N ASP A 105 0.45 -8.60 -6.07
CA ASP A 105 0.72 -9.12 -7.41
C ASP A 105 1.22 -8.00 -8.33
N ILE A 106 0.63 -6.80 -8.25
CA ILE A 106 1.12 -5.61 -8.95
C ILE A 106 2.58 -5.31 -8.58
N ALA A 107 2.94 -5.41 -7.30
CA ALA A 107 4.31 -5.13 -6.85
C ALA A 107 5.31 -6.19 -7.33
N VAL A 108 4.94 -7.47 -7.30
CA VAL A 108 5.78 -8.58 -7.82
C VAL A 108 6.02 -8.43 -9.32
N ASP A 109 4.98 -8.09 -10.09
CA ASP A 109 5.10 -7.86 -11.53
C ASP A 109 6.03 -6.68 -11.85
N ALA A 110 5.99 -5.64 -11.01
CA ALA A 110 6.91 -4.50 -11.05
C ALA A 110 8.33 -4.80 -10.53
N LYS A 111 8.64 -6.08 -10.22
CA LYS A 111 9.95 -6.58 -9.73
C LYS A 111 10.35 -6.08 -8.34
N PHE A 112 9.39 -5.68 -7.52
CA PHE A 112 9.62 -5.50 -6.09
C PHE A 112 9.70 -6.85 -5.36
N ILE A 113 10.23 -6.82 -4.14
CA ILE A 113 10.21 -7.95 -3.20
C ILE A 113 9.32 -7.59 -2.03
N PRO A 114 8.06 -8.06 -1.99
CA PRO A 114 7.19 -7.85 -0.83
C PRO A 114 7.80 -8.43 0.44
N VAL A 115 8.19 -7.58 1.39
CA VAL A 115 8.81 -8.02 2.66
C VAL A 115 7.84 -7.96 3.83
N ALA A 116 6.77 -7.18 3.71
CA ALA A 116 5.72 -7.07 4.70
C ALA A 116 4.41 -6.60 4.05
N GLY A 117 3.28 -6.96 4.66
CA GLY A 117 1.96 -6.51 4.29
C GLY A 117 1.15 -6.15 5.53
N GLY A 118 0.39 -5.07 5.49
CA GLY A 118 -0.45 -4.63 6.60
C GLY A 118 -1.79 -4.06 6.13
N ALA A 119 -2.86 -4.46 6.82
CA ALA A 119 -4.19 -3.89 6.64
C ALA A 119 -4.55 -3.03 7.86
N PHE A 120 -4.95 -1.78 7.64
CA PHE A 120 -5.23 -0.81 8.70
C PHE A 120 -6.64 -0.26 8.56
N VAL A 121 -7.33 -0.14 9.70
CA VAL A 121 -8.68 0.43 9.75
C VAL A 121 -8.57 1.96 9.67
N ALA A 122 -9.47 2.55 8.91
CA ALA A 122 -9.73 3.98 8.91
C ALA A 122 -11.24 4.24 8.88
N GLU A 123 -11.62 5.48 9.12
CA GLU A 123 -12.99 5.94 8.94
C GLU A 123 -13.44 5.70 7.49
N HIS A 124 -14.64 5.12 7.33
CA HIS A 124 -15.18 4.89 6.00
C HIS A 124 -15.49 6.23 5.32
N SER A 125 -15.27 6.32 4.01
CA SER A 125 -15.61 7.50 3.21
C SER A 125 -17.12 7.86 3.18
N TYR A 126 -17.99 6.97 3.66
CA TYR A 126 -19.44 7.17 3.78
C TYR A 126 -19.89 7.28 5.24
N SER A 127 -18.93 7.29 6.18
CA SER A 127 -19.21 7.57 7.58
C SER A 127 -19.86 8.95 7.69
N SER A 128 -20.89 9.03 8.50
CA SER A 128 -21.61 10.27 8.79
C SER A 128 -22.01 10.29 10.26
N LYS A 129 -22.45 11.45 10.76
CA LYS A 129 -22.95 11.55 12.14
C LYS A 129 -24.11 10.58 12.43
N THR A 130 -24.95 10.33 11.43
CA THR A 130 -26.13 9.45 11.56
C THR A 130 -25.77 7.97 11.38
N TYR A 131 -24.78 7.67 10.55
CA TYR A 131 -24.31 6.31 10.29
C TYR A 131 -22.78 6.26 10.42
N PRO A 132 -22.25 6.31 11.65
CA PRO A 132 -20.81 6.32 11.87
C PRO A 132 -20.21 4.96 11.55
N ILE A 133 -19.13 4.94 10.77
CA ILE A 133 -18.40 3.71 10.45
C ILE A 133 -16.91 3.94 10.70
N ALA A 134 -16.42 3.36 11.81
CA ALA A 134 -15.08 3.61 12.34
C ALA A 134 -14.77 5.12 12.49
N PRO A 135 -15.64 5.90 13.14
CA PRO A 135 -15.46 7.35 13.26
C PRO A 135 -14.15 7.68 13.98
N ASN A 136 -13.46 8.72 13.52
CA ASN A 136 -12.19 9.21 14.08
C ASN A 136 -11.02 8.22 13.97
N ARG A 137 -11.10 7.24 13.07
CA ARG A 137 -10.01 6.29 12.80
C ARG A 137 -9.23 6.74 11.54
N PRO A 138 -7.89 6.65 11.50
CA PRO A 138 -7.02 6.07 12.51
C PRO A 138 -6.93 6.93 13.79
N ASP A 139 -7.06 6.28 14.94
CA ASP A 139 -6.86 6.89 16.26
C ASP A 139 -5.43 6.67 16.77
N GLU A 140 -5.13 7.08 18.00
CA GLU A 140 -3.81 6.91 18.61
C GLU A 140 -3.37 5.44 18.69
N SER A 141 -4.31 4.51 18.90
CA SER A 141 -3.99 3.07 18.93
C SER A 141 -3.60 2.57 17.55
N ASP A 142 -4.28 3.01 16.49
CA ASP A 142 -3.91 2.66 15.12
C ASP A 142 -2.56 3.24 14.72
N ILE A 143 -2.31 4.50 15.07
CA ILE A 143 -1.04 5.17 14.82
C ILE A 143 0.09 4.40 15.51
N GLN A 144 -0.13 3.98 16.75
CA GLN A 144 0.85 3.20 17.50
C GLN A 144 1.12 1.83 16.85
N LYS A 145 0.08 1.11 16.43
CA LYS A 145 0.23 -0.17 15.69
C LYS A 145 0.97 0.01 14.36
N ALA A 146 0.70 1.10 13.64
CA ALA A 146 1.40 1.43 12.40
C ALA A 146 2.90 1.68 12.65
N ARG A 147 3.25 2.39 13.73
CA ARG A 147 4.65 2.58 14.15
C ARG A 147 5.33 1.28 14.57
N GLU A 148 4.65 0.45 15.35
CA GLU A 148 5.16 -0.87 15.77
C GLU A 148 5.40 -1.77 14.57
N PHE A 149 4.50 -1.74 13.59
CA PHE A 149 4.68 -2.44 12.32
C PHE A 149 5.92 -1.95 11.57
N GLY A 150 6.12 -0.63 11.47
CA GLY A 150 7.34 -0.04 10.89
C GLY A 150 8.62 -0.48 11.61
N ALA A 151 8.60 -0.49 12.95
CA ALA A 151 9.74 -0.93 13.76
C ALA A 151 10.05 -2.42 13.55
N ALA A 152 9.02 -3.27 13.43
CA ALA A 152 9.16 -4.68 13.13
C ALA A 152 9.77 -4.91 11.73
N ILE A 153 9.37 -4.12 10.73
CA ILE A 153 9.96 -4.15 9.38
C ILE A 153 11.45 -3.80 9.44
N ARG A 154 11.81 -2.73 10.14
CA ARG A 154 13.22 -2.33 10.29
C ARG A 154 14.05 -3.46 10.90
N LYS A 155 13.57 -4.05 12.00
CA LYS A 155 14.23 -5.17 12.67
C LYS A 155 14.39 -6.38 11.75
N LYS A 156 13.35 -6.72 10.99
CA LYS A 156 13.38 -7.82 10.00
C LYS A 156 14.48 -7.61 8.95
N LEU A 157 14.59 -6.40 8.40
CA LEU A 157 15.53 -6.10 7.31
C LEU A 157 16.97 -5.86 7.80
N GLN A 158 17.16 -5.37 9.02
CA GLN A 158 18.48 -5.28 9.64
C GLN A 158 19.13 -6.66 9.81
N ASN A 159 18.32 -7.69 10.12
CA ASN A 159 18.78 -9.06 10.28
C ASN A 159 19.05 -9.81 8.96
N ALA A 160 18.63 -9.27 7.81
CA ALA A 160 18.95 -9.86 6.51
C ALA A 160 20.38 -9.51 6.09
N GLU A 161 21.12 -10.41 5.46
CA GLU A 161 22.50 -10.12 5.00
C GLU A 161 22.50 -9.10 3.84
N SER A 162 21.69 -9.34 2.81
CA SER A 162 21.51 -8.45 1.66
C SER A 162 20.07 -8.51 1.13
N SER A 163 19.71 -7.58 0.24
CA SER A 163 18.43 -7.61 -0.48
C SER A 163 18.28 -8.82 -1.40
N GLU A 164 19.39 -9.39 -1.87
CA GLU A 164 19.41 -10.55 -2.77
C GLU A 164 18.83 -11.80 -2.10
N HIS A 165 18.99 -11.91 -0.77
CA HIS A 165 18.53 -13.05 0.03
C HIS A 165 17.08 -12.88 0.52
N LEU A 166 16.43 -11.76 0.20
CA LEU A 166 15.03 -11.55 0.55
C LEU A 166 14.13 -12.40 -0.34
N THR A 167 13.20 -13.09 0.31
CA THR A 167 12.12 -13.83 -0.36
C THR A 167 10.83 -13.04 -0.23
N ALA A 168 10.07 -12.99 -1.33
CA ALA A 168 8.76 -12.37 -1.35
C ALA A 168 7.81 -13.07 -0.36
N LEU A 169 7.14 -12.30 0.47
CA LEU A 169 6.09 -12.75 1.38
C LEU A 169 4.88 -13.19 0.58
N THR A 170 4.35 -14.38 0.86
CA THR A 170 3.03 -14.78 0.37
C THR A 170 1.94 -14.06 1.16
N ILE A 171 1.01 -13.40 0.46
CA ILE A 171 -0.15 -12.75 1.06
C ILE A 171 -1.41 -13.60 0.79
N PRO A 172 -2.24 -13.89 1.82
CA PRO A 172 -3.49 -14.60 1.62
C PRO A 172 -4.48 -13.75 0.80
N GLY A 173 -5.29 -14.40 -0.03
CA GLY A 173 -6.29 -13.77 -0.89
C GLY A 173 -6.74 -14.71 -2.01
N GLN A 174 -7.79 -14.33 -2.72
CA GLN A 174 -8.35 -15.11 -3.82
C GLN A 174 -7.75 -14.70 -5.17
N SER A 175 -7.79 -15.64 -6.12
CA SER A 175 -7.54 -15.38 -7.54
C SER A 175 -8.50 -16.23 -8.38
N PRO A 176 -9.33 -15.64 -9.27
CA PRO A 176 -9.41 -14.21 -9.58
C PRO A 176 -9.91 -13.37 -8.40
N TYR A 177 -9.48 -12.11 -8.32
CA TYR A 177 -9.91 -11.19 -7.25
C TYR A 177 -11.41 -10.92 -7.31
N ILE A 178 -11.98 -10.54 -6.17
CA ILE A 178 -13.38 -10.14 -6.06
C ILE A 178 -13.78 -9.11 -7.13
N GLU A 179 -14.89 -9.37 -7.81
CA GLU A 179 -15.52 -8.39 -8.70
C GLU A 179 -16.40 -7.44 -7.86
N PRO A 180 -16.18 -6.12 -7.93
CA PRO A 180 -17.06 -5.15 -7.27
C PRO A 180 -18.50 -5.28 -7.77
N VAL A 181 -19.40 -5.74 -6.91
CA VAL A 181 -20.83 -5.85 -7.21
C VAL A 181 -21.54 -4.52 -6.88
N ASN A 182 -22.46 -4.05 -7.74
CA ASN A 182 -23.31 -2.85 -7.57
C ASN A 182 -22.70 -1.47 -7.84
N LEU A 183 -21.60 -1.38 -8.57
CA LEU A 183 -21.24 -0.12 -9.21
C LEU A 183 -21.96 -0.04 -10.57
N ASN A 184 -22.58 1.09 -10.90
CA ASN A 184 -22.89 1.46 -12.28
C ASN A 184 -21.55 1.71 -13.04
N ILE A 185 -20.74 0.66 -13.17
CA ILE A 185 -19.52 0.66 -13.96
C ILE A 185 -19.99 0.70 -15.41
N ASN A 186 -19.68 1.80 -16.10
CA ASN A 186 -19.84 1.87 -17.54
C ASN A 186 -19.16 0.62 -18.15
N PRO A 187 -19.85 -0.22 -18.94
CA PRO A 187 -19.29 -1.49 -19.43
C PRO A 187 -17.97 -1.36 -20.18
N ALA A 188 -17.61 -0.15 -20.65
CA ALA A 188 -16.31 0.16 -21.25
C ALA A 188 -15.14 0.29 -20.24
N LYS A 189 -15.42 0.39 -18.93
CA LYS A 189 -14.45 0.40 -17.81
C LYS A 189 -14.56 -0.86 -16.95
N LYS A 190 -15.03 -1.98 -17.51
CA LYS A 190 -14.82 -3.26 -16.84
C LYS A 190 -13.31 -3.44 -16.70
N TYR A 191 -12.83 -3.53 -15.45
CA TYR A 191 -11.49 -3.96 -15.07
C TYR A 191 -10.92 -4.85 -16.16
N SER A 192 -9.97 -4.30 -16.93
CA SER A 192 -9.47 -4.94 -18.14
C SER A 192 -9.09 -6.38 -17.80
N LYS A 193 -9.78 -7.29 -18.48
CA LYS A 193 -9.69 -8.75 -18.41
C LYS A 193 -8.32 -9.24 -17.90
N GLN A 194 -8.40 -10.07 -16.86
CA GLN A 194 -7.55 -11.23 -16.58
C GLN A 194 -6.21 -11.21 -17.34
N ILE A 195 -5.16 -10.82 -16.62
CA ILE A 195 -3.78 -11.11 -16.99
C ILE A 195 -3.68 -12.63 -17.15
N LYS A 196 -3.36 -13.09 -18.36
CA LYS A 196 -2.93 -14.46 -18.65
C LYS A 196 -1.43 -14.56 -18.50
#